data_AF-A0A6M1PV49-F1
#
_entry.id   AF-A0A6M1PV49-F1
#
_cell.length_a   1.000
_cell.length_b   1.000
_cell.length_c   1.000
_cell.angle_alpha   90.00
_cell.angle_beta   90.00
_cell.angle_gamma   90.00
#
_symmetry.space_group_name_H-M   'P 1'
#
loop_
_entity.id
_entity.type
_entity.pdbx_description
1 polymer ?
#
loop_
_entity_poly.entity_id
_entity_poly.type
_entity_poly.pdbx_seq_one_letter_code
_entity_poly.pdbx_strand_id
1 'polypeptide(L)'
;MDERNVIDHGILSKELLLLLALLATDKVDEMADRQPEMFADIDWKEFMRLAMHHRVYPFLYPKLSRMAEGRIPSGLVQWLKQEYCNNTVRMLHLSGEMGRVADVLADAGIPALFLKGPVLAQALYGDISLRTSRDLDFIVPLDKLAEAEALLVRHGYAEEVEFETILGDWKWRQHHRTYNHPDVNIKAEIHWRLNPAPSREPGFGELWERKRTSDALGSNIHYLGAEDLFLFLAAHGARHGWSRLRWLLDIKQLLLQRPDGGTLTRLLYHYGYDDVGGQALLLAAELLKAPVDPGLSRLMERPKARRLAQLAMFYVGRMVNLHNPPLPPIVERHYRYYQPAILSRGQQLLYALGFLYPYAADAKTLPLPRPLHFLYFVLRPFLWTWRKVLGEGK
;
A
#
# COMPACT_ATOMS: atom_id res chain seq x y z
N MET A 1 29.11 5.98 -17.99
CA MET A 1 28.20 5.77 -16.84
C MET A 1 27.72 7.16 -16.44
N ASP A 2 26.58 7.58 -16.97
CA ASP A 2 26.13 9.00 -16.92
C ASP A 2 25.67 9.35 -15.49
N GLU A 3 26.22 10.40 -14.89
CA GLU A 3 26.00 10.87 -13.50
C GLU A 3 24.56 11.37 -13.23
N ARG A 4 23.67 11.30 -14.23
CA ARG A 4 22.25 11.71 -14.13
C ARG A 4 21.29 10.61 -13.61
N ASN A 5 21.83 9.53 -13.03
CA ASN A 5 21.10 8.29 -12.77
C ASN A 5 20.91 7.93 -11.28
N VAL A 6 21.31 8.79 -10.34
CA VAL A 6 21.24 8.49 -8.90
C VAL A 6 20.05 9.18 -8.26
N ILE A 7 19.28 8.45 -7.46
CA ILE A 7 18.22 9.03 -6.62
C ILE A 7 18.88 9.98 -5.62
N ASP A 8 18.42 11.23 -5.55
CA ASP A 8 19.04 12.20 -4.63
C ASP A 8 18.75 11.84 -3.17
N HIS A 9 19.81 11.50 -2.44
CA HIS A 9 19.79 11.20 -1.01
C HIS A 9 20.01 12.43 -0.13
N GLY A 10 20.30 13.61 -0.69
CA GLY A 10 20.65 14.82 0.06
C GLY A 10 19.57 15.33 1.01
N ILE A 11 18.34 14.82 0.88
CA ILE A 11 17.21 15.13 1.77
C ILE A 11 17.10 14.19 2.98
N LEU A 12 17.86 13.10 3.04
CA LEU A 12 17.72 12.07 4.06
C LEU A 12 18.59 12.38 5.28
N SER A 13 18.04 12.22 6.49
CA SER A 13 18.82 12.35 7.72
C SER A 13 19.78 11.16 7.89
N LYS A 14 20.80 11.32 8.75
CA LYS A 14 21.74 10.23 9.08
C LYS A 14 21.01 9.01 9.66
N GLU A 15 19.99 9.24 10.49
CA GLU A 15 19.16 8.19 11.09
C GLU A 15 18.39 7.41 10.03
N LEU A 16 17.85 8.09 9.01
CA LEU A 16 17.12 7.44 7.92
C LEU A 16 18.07 6.68 7.00
N LEU A 17 19.28 7.19 6.75
CA LEU A 17 20.32 6.47 6.01
C LEU A 17 20.74 5.19 6.75
N LEU A 18 20.95 5.27 8.07
CA LEU A 18 21.22 4.10 8.91
C LEU A 18 20.06 3.11 8.87
N LEU A 19 18.82 3.58 8.97
CA LEU A 19 17.63 2.75 8.88
C LEU A 19 17.58 1.99 7.55
N LEU A 20 17.80 2.67 6.43
CA LEU A 20 17.84 2.05 5.10
C LEU A 20 18.93 0.98 5.00
N ALA A 21 20.12 1.25 5.51
CA ALA A 21 21.23 0.30 5.51
C ALA A 21 20.92 -0.96 6.34
N LEU A 22 20.32 -0.80 7.53
CA LEU A 22 19.88 -1.91 8.38
C LEU A 22 18.75 -2.74 7.75
N LEU A 23 17.88 -2.13 6.95
CA LEU A 23 16.88 -2.86 6.16
C LEU A 23 17.49 -3.55 4.92
N ALA A 24 18.61 -3.02 4.41
CA ALA A 24 19.29 -3.54 3.24
C ALA A 24 20.07 -4.85 3.52
N THR A 25 20.64 -5.00 4.72
CA THR A 25 21.50 -6.14 5.07
C THR A 25 20.89 -7.06 6.14
N ASP A 26 21.28 -8.33 6.12
CA ASP A 26 21.07 -9.27 7.24
C ASP A 26 22.31 -9.38 8.13
N LYS A 27 23.48 -8.99 7.61
CA LYS A 27 24.78 -9.02 8.29
C LYS A 27 25.07 -7.67 8.96
N VAL A 28 24.27 -7.33 9.96
CA VAL A 28 24.33 -6.03 10.63
C VAL A 28 25.66 -5.77 11.34
N ASP A 29 26.30 -6.81 11.90
CA ASP A 29 27.60 -6.66 12.55
C ASP A 29 28.73 -6.40 11.55
N GLU A 30 28.80 -7.15 10.44
CA GLU A 30 29.79 -6.90 9.38
C GLU A 30 29.64 -5.49 8.79
N MET A 31 28.40 -4.98 8.69
CA MET A 31 28.13 -3.61 8.24
C MET A 31 28.66 -2.59 9.25
N ALA A 32 28.38 -2.78 10.54
CA ALA A 32 28.87 -1.89 11.60
C ALA A 32 30.41 -1.88 11.69
N ASP A 33 31.06 -3.01 11.41
CA ASP A 33 32.53 -3.10 11.36
C ASP A 33 33.13 -2.39 10.14
N ARG A 34 32.49 -2.49 8.97
CA ARG A 34 32.96 -1.86 7.73
C ARG A 34 32.67 -0.36 7.67
N GLN A 35 31.60 0.08 8.32
CA GLN A 35 31.08 1.44 8.25
C GLN A 35 30.70 1.97 9.65
N PRO A 36 31.66 2.03 10.59
CA PRO A 36 31.39 2.48 11.97
C PRO A 36 30.86 3.92 12.03
N GLU A 37 31.23 4.76 11.06
CA GLU A 37 30.77 6.14 10.93
C GLU A 37 29.26 6.27 10.75
N MET A 38 28.57 5.24 10.24
CA MET A 38 27.11 5.25 10.10
C MET A 38 26.38 5.17 11.44
N PHE A 39 27.07 4.75 12.51
CA PHE A 39 26.53 4.65 13.86
C PHE A 39 26.94 5.85 14.74
N ALA A 40 27.81 6.73 14.24
CA ALA A 40 28.29 7.90 14.96
C ALA A 40 27.26 9.05 14.94
N ASP A 41 27.13 9.75 16.07
CA ASP A 41 26.27 10.94 16.24
C ASP A 41 24.78 10.73 15.84
N ILE A 42 24.27 9.52 16.02
CA ILE A 42 22.88 9.16 15.71
C ILE A 42 21.94 9.66 16.82
N ASP A 43 20.92 10.42 16.45
CA ASP A 43 19.78 10.66 17.34
C ASP A 43 18.90 9.41 17.39
N TRP A 44 19.14 8.58 18.40
CA TRP A 44 18.39 7.34 18.58
C TRP A 44 16.91 7.55 18.86
N LYS A 45 16.48 8.71 19.36
CA LYS A 45 15.04 9.01 19.52
C LYS A 45 14.40 9.25 18.16
N GLU A 46 15.06 9.99 17.27
CA GLU A 46 14.56 10.18 15.91
C GLU A 46 14.60 8.88 15.11
N PHE A 47 15.64 8.05 15.29
CA PHE A 47 15.68 6.69 14.71
C PHE A 47 14.47 5.84 15.12
N MET A 48 14.11 5.81 16.41
CA MET A 48 12.91 5.11 16.89
C MET A 48 11.64 5.66 16.21
N ARG A 49 11.54 6.99 16.09
CA ARG A 49 10.39 7.66 15.45
C ARG A 49 10.27 7.31 13.97
N LEU A 50 11.40 7.24 13.24
CA LEU A 50 11.47 6.79 11.85
C LEU A 50 11.10 5.31 11.70
N ALA A 51 11.65 4.43 12.54
CA ALA A 51 11.35 3.00 12.51
C ALA A 51 9.86 2.72 12.76
N MET A 52 9.25 3.49 13.67
CA MET A 52 7.82 3.45 13.96
C MET A 52 6.99 3.99 12.79
N HIS A 53 7.32 5.19 12.29
CA HIS A 53 6.62 5.84 11.17
C HIS A 53 6.59 4.96 9.91
N HIS A 54 7.76 4.43 9.53
CA HIS A 54 7.89 3.56 8.37
C HIS A 54 7.42 2.12 8.62
N ARG A 55 7.08 1.79 9.87
CA ARG A 55 6.53 0.49 10.33
C ARG A 55 7.42 -0.71 10.04
N VAL A 56 8.73 -0.52 10.23
CA VAL A 56 9.77 -1.52 9.99
C VAL A 56 10.45 -2.03 11.26
N TYR A 57 10.06 -1.49 12.42
CA TYR A 57 10.55 -1.94 13.73
C TYR A 57 10.49 -3.46 13.98
N PRO A 58 9.45 -4.24 13.56
CA PRO A 58 9.46 -5.65 13.87
C PRO A 58 10.50 -6.42 13.03
N PHE A 59 10.80 -5.94 11.83
CA PHE A 59 11.84 -6.51 10.96
C PHE A 59 13.26 -6.19 11.47
N LEU A 60 13.44 -5.08 12.18
CA LEU A 60 14.72 -4.68 12.75
C LEU A 60 15.08 -5.48 14.02
N TYR A 61 14.10 -5.77 14.87
CA TYR A 61 14.36 -6.35 16.19
C TYR A 61 15.21 -7.64 16.17
N PRO A 62 14.91 -8.67 15.36
CA PRO A 62 15.71 -9.90 15.34
C PRO A 62 17.17 -9.69 14.89
N LYS A 63 17.40 -8.66 14.06
CA LYS A 63 18.74 -8.31 13.58
C LYS A 63 19.52 -7.56 14.66
N LEU A 64 18.91 -6.51 15.21
CA LEU A 64 19.55 -5.60 16.16
C LEU A 64 19.73 -6.23 17.55
N SER A 65 18.86 -7.16 17.95
CA SER A 65 19.00 -7.89 19.22
C SER A 65 20.20 -8.84 19.26
N ARG A 66 20.78 -9.17 18.10
CA ARG A 66 21.95 -10.04 17.98
C ARG A 66 23.26 -9.28 17.78
N MET A 67 23.19 -7.96 17.64
CA MET A 67 24.40 -7.14 17.46
C MET A 67 25.28 -7.19 18.70
N ALA A 68 26.60 -7.03 18.48
CA ALA A 68 27.56 -6.95 19.57
C ALA A 68 27.22 -5.80 20.54
N GLU A 69 27.41 -6.06 21.83
CA GLU A 69 27.12 -5.10 22.90
C GLU A 69 27.89 -3.78 22.71
N GLY A 70 27.26 -2.67 23.10
CA GLY A 70 27.86 -1.33 23.03
C GLY A 70 27.76 -0.62 21.68
N ARG A 71 27.36 -1.30 20.59
CA ARG A 71 27.20 -0.67 19.26
C ARG A 71 25.95 0.19 19.13
N ILE A 72 24.88 -0.20 19.81
CA ILE A 72 23.61 0.53 19.86
C ILE A 72 23.14 0.65 21.32
N PRO A 73 22.36 1.68 21.68
CA PRO A 73 21.88 1.82 23.04
C PRO A 73 20.99 0.64 23.45
N SER A 74 21.20 0.11 24.66
CA SER A 74 20.36 -0.97 25.22
C SER A 74 18.87 -0.59 25.27
N GLY A 75 18.57 0.69 25.54
CA GLY A 75 17.21 1.22 25.52
C GLY A 75 16.52 1.09 24.16
N LEU A 76 17.26 1.17 23.05
CA LEU A 76 16.72 0.91 21.71
C LEU A 76 16.31 -0.55 21.53
N VAL A 77 17.17 -1.48 21.95
CA VAL A 77 16.90 -2.92 21.85
C VAL A 77 15.68 -3.30 22.70
N GLN A 78 15.57 -2.74 23.91
CA GLN A 78 14.43 -2.96 24.79
C GLN A 78 13.13 -2.41 24.18
N TRP A 79 13.16 -1.21 23.61
CA TRP A 79 12.02 -0.61 22.91
C TRP A 79 11.59 -1.46 21.71
N LEU A 80 12.55 -1.88 20.86
CA LEU A 80 12.28 -2.76 19.71
C LEU A 80 11.67 -4.09 20.14
N LYS A 81 12.15 -4.70 21.23
CA LYS A 81 11.59 -5.93 21.79
C LYS A 81 10.13 -5.74 22.20
N GLN A 82 9.83 -4.65 22.91
CA GLN A 82 8.47 -4.36 23.35
C GLN A 82 7.52 -4.19 22.16
N GLU A 83 7.91 -3.39 21.18
CA GLU A 83 7.10 -3.17 19.98
C GLU A 83 6.95 -4.43 19.13
N TYR A 84 8.01 -5.23 19.00
CA TYR A 84 7.97 -6.54 18.34
C TYR A 84 6.95 -7.47 19.01
N CYS A 85 7.01 -7.63 20.34
CA CYS A 85 6.05 -8.45 21.09
C CYS A 85 4.61 -7.94 20.94
N ASN A 86 4.40 -6.63 21.02
CA ASN A 86 3.10 -6.01 20.79
C ASN A 86 2.58 -6.30 19.36
N ASN A 87 3.45 -6.25 18.35
CA ASN A 87 3.10 -6.60 16.98
C ASN A 87 2.76 -8.08 16.84
N THR A 88 3.56 -8.98 17.41
CA THR A 88 3.30 -10.44 17.37
C THR A 88 1.92 -10.77 17.90
N VAL A 89 1.53 -10.23 19.07
CA VAL A 89 0.19 -10.46 19.63
C VAL A 89 -0.90 -9.97 18.67
N ARG A 90 -0.79 -8.74 18.15
CA ARG A 90 -1.76 -8.19 17.18
C ARG A 90 -1.85 -9.04 15.91
N MET A 91 -0.71 -9.49 15.39
CA MET A 91 -0.66 -10.31 14.18
C MET A 91 -1.25 -11.70 14.40
N LEU A 92 -1.07 -12.31 15.58
CA LEU A 92 -1.73 -13.57 15.95
C LEU A 92 -3.26 -13.41 15.99
N HIS A 93 -3.76 -12.34 16.62
CA HIS A 93 -5.20 -12.05 16.62
C HIS A 93 -5.74 -11.85 15.19
N LEU A 94 -5.05 -11.07 14.36
CA LEU A 94 -5.42 -10.88 12.96
C LEU A 94 -5.37 -12.19 12.15
N SER A 95 -4.41 -13.08 12.42
CA SER A 95 -4.32 -14.39 11.74
C SER A 95 -5.51 -15.28 12.07
N GLY A 96 -5.90 -15.35 13.35
CA GLY A 96 -7.08 -16.13 13.76
C GLY A 96 -8.36 -15.62 13.10
N GLU A 97 -8.53 -14.30 13.06
CA GLU A 97 -9.71 -13.69 12.43
C GLU A 97 -9.68 -13.82 10.90
N MET A 98 -8.50 -13.74 10.26
CA MET A 98 -8.35 -14.02 8.84
C MET A 98 -8.80 -15.45 8.50
N GLY A 99 -8.40 -16.45 9.29
CA GLY A 99 -8.84 -17.83 9.12
C GLY A 99 -10.35 -17.96 9.25
N ARG A 100 -10.94 -17.37 10.30
CA ARG A 100 -12.39 -17.38 10.52
C ARG A 100 -13.17 -16.76 9.35
N VAL A 101 -12.73 -15.61 8.85
CA VAL A 101 -13.36 -14.95 7.69
C VAL A 101 -13.19 -15.79 6.43
N ALA A 102 -12.02 -16.40 6.22
CA ALA A 102 -11.76 -17.26 5.08
C ALA A 102 -12.68 -18.49 5.07
N ASP A 103 -12.82 -19.18 6.21
CA ASP A 103 -13.68 -20.36 6.35
C ASP A 103 -15.15 -20.01 6.13
N VAL A 104 -15.63 -18.93 6.74
CA VAL A 104 -17.00 -18.43 6.57
C VAL A 104 -17.31 -18.15 5.10
N LEU A 105 -16.41 -17.48 4.37
CA LEU A 105 -16.59 -17.21 2.93
C LEU A 105 -16.55 -18.51 2.11
N ALA A 106 -15.62 -19.41 2.43
CA ALA A 106 -15.47 -20.69 1.73
C ALA A 106 -16.70 -21.60 1.90
N ASP A 107 -17.25 -21.70 3.12
CA ASP A 107 -18.47 -22.48 3.43
C ASP A 107 -19.70 -21.95 2.67
N ALA A 108 -19.75 -20.64 2.41
CA ALA A 108 -20.76 -20.01 1.57
C ALA A 108 -20.48 -20.12 0.05
N GLY A 109 -19.38 -20.75 -0.35
CA GLY A 109 -18.97 -20.86 -1.75
C GLY A 109 -18.55 -19.52 -2.37
N ILE A 110 -18.08 -18.57 -1.55
CA ILE A 110 -17.62 -17.26 -2.00
C ILE A 110 -16.08 -17.26 -2.09
N PRO A 111 -15.51 -17.23 -3.30
CA PRO A 111 -14.05 -17.19 -3.44
C PRO A 111 -13.52 -15.83 -2.98
N ALA A 112 -12.43 -15.84 -2.22
CA ALA A 112 -11.80 -14.62 -1.70
C ALA A 112 -10.28 -14.68 -1.80
N LEU A 113 -9.66 -13.55 -2.19
CA LEU A 113 -8.21 -13.39 -2.19
C LEU A 113 -7.80 -12.34 -1.16
N PHE A 114 -7.04 -12.73 -0.16
CA PHE A 114 -6.47 -11.82 0.83
C PHE A 114 -5.32 -11.02 0.22
N LEU A 115 -5.45 -9.70 0.26
CA LEU A 115 -4.57 -8.77 -0.44
C LEU A 115 -3.39 -8.31 0.42
N LYS A 116 -3.57 -8.24 1.74
CA LYS A 116 -2.57 -7.80 2.72
C LYS A 116 -2.68 -8.61 4.01
N GLY A 117 -2.33 -8.03 5.16
CA GLY A 117 -2.48 -8.72 6.43
C GLY A 117 -1.44 -9.82 6.73
N PRO A 118 -1.80 -10.74 7.64
CA PRO A 118 -1.00 -11.90 8.02
C PRO A 118 -0.48 -12.78 6.88
N VAL A 119 -1.29 -13.03 5.84
CA VAL A 119 -0.86 -13.88 4.72
C VAL A 119 0.38 -13.34 4.01
N LEU A 120 0.49 -12.02 3.84
CA LEU A 120 1.71 -11.44 3.27
C LEU A 120 2.89 -11.47 4.23
N ALA A 121 2.64 -11.36 5.53
CA ALA A 121 3.70 -11.49 6.53
C ALA A 121 4.33 -12.90 6.45
N GLN A 122 3.48 -13.93 6.46
CA GLN A 122 3.92 -15.31 6.32
C GLN A 122 4.58 -15.58 4.95
N ALA A 123 3.94 -15.16 3.86
CA ALA A 123 4.40 -15.47 2.51
C ALA A 123 5.70 -14.74 2.13
N LEU A 124 5.92 -13.51 2.61
CA LEU A 124 7.10 -12.70 2.25
C LEU A 124 8.24 -12.83 3.26
N TYR A 125 7.94 -12.99 4.55
CA TYR A 125 8.95 -12.96 5.62
C TYR A 125 9.14 -14.31 6.32
N GLY A 126 8.26 -15.29 6.09
CA GLY A 126 8.29 -16.59 6.76
C GLY A 126 7.79 -16.60 8.21
N ASP A 127 7.54 -15.41 8.79
CA ASP A 127 7.06 -15.22 10.16
C ASP A 127 6.12 -14.01 10.20
N ILE A 128 4.90 -14.23 10.69
CA ILE A 128 3.87 -13.19 10.80
C ILE A 128 4.28 -12.01 11.67
N SER A 129 5.22 -12.21 12.60
CA SER A 129 5.69 -11.21 13.55
C SER A 129 6.54 -10.13 12.91
N LEU A 130 7.13 -10.40 11.73
CA LEU A 130 8.11 -9.51 11.07
C LEU A 130 7.48 -8.39 10.26
N ARG A 131 6.16 -8.42 10.08
CA ARG A 131 5.42 -7.42 9.31
C ARG A 131 4.26 -6.90 10.15
N THR A 132 4.05 -5.60 10.12
CA THR A 132 2.87 -4.98 10.76
C THR A 132 1.65 -5.11 9.86
N SER A 133 0.46 -5.26 10.43
CA SER A 133 -0.83 -5.01 9.77
C SER A 133 -1.82 -4.41 10.77
N ARG A 134 -2.89 -3.80 10.25
CA ARG A 134 -3.98 -3.25 11.07
C ARG A 134 -5.34 -3.84 10.72
N ASP A 135 -5.49 -4.21 9.47
CA ASP A 135 -6.72 -4.57 8.80
C ASP A 135 -6.55 -5.88 8.02
N LEU A 136 -7.70 -6.48 7.71
CA LEU A 136 -7.86 -7.59 6.79
C LEU A 136 -8.38 -7.06 5.47
N ASP A 137 -7.51 -6.89 4.48
CA ASP A 137 -7.91 -6.60 3.10
C ASP A 137 -8.14 -7.91 2.34
N PHE A 138 -9.31 -8.08 1.74
CA PHE A 138 -9.56 -9.17 0.79
C PHE A 138 -10.49 -8.73 -0.35
N ILE A 139 -10.34 -9.36 -1.51
CA ILE A 139 -11.18 -9.12 -2.68
C ILE A 139 -12.10 -10.32 -2.94
N VAL A 140 -13.34 -10.03 -3.34
CA VAL A 140 -14.33 -11.03 -3.79
C VAL A 140 -14.84 -10.67 -5.19
N PRO A 141 -15.44 -11.61 -5.93
CA PRO A 141 -16.15 -11.31 -7.17
C PRO A 141 -17.25 -10.25 -6.95
N LEU A 142 -17.41 -9.33 -7.88
CA LEU A 142 -18.39 -8.24 -7.78
C LEU A 142 -19.84 -8.76 -7.71
N ASP A 143 -20.14 -9.86 -8.38
CA ASP A 143 -21.44 -10.54 -8.35
C ASP A 143 -21.71 -11.26 -7.02
N LYS A 144 -20.67 -11.54 -6.23
CA LYS A 144 -20.75 -12.13 -4.89
C LYS A 144 -20.62 -11.11 -3.75
N LEU A 145 -20.35 -9.84 -4.06
CA LEU A 145 -20.08 -8.81 -3.06
C LEU A 145 -21.22 -8.67 -2.04
N ALA A 146 -22.46 -8.54 -2.50
CA ALA A 146 -23.61 -8.36 -1.60
C ALA A 146 -23.82 -9.57 -0.65
N GLU A 147 -23.53 -10.77 -1.14
CA GLU A 147 -23.60 -12.01 -0.34
C GLU A 147 -22.50 -12.02 0.74
N ALA A 148 -21.27 -11.64 0.38
CA ALA A 148 -20.15 -11.54 1.31
C ALA A 148 -20.37 -10.46 2.38
N GLU A 149 -20.90 -9.30 2.00
CA GLU A 149 -21.25 -8.22 2.94
C GLU A 149 -22.31 -8.67 3.95
N ALA A 150 -23.39 -9.31 3.47
CA ALA A 150 -24.43 -9.84 4.34
C ALA A 150 -23.87 -10.89 5.31
N LEU A 151 -22.90 -11.69 4.85
CA LEU A 151 -22.24 -12.70 5.65
C LEU A 151 -21.36 -12.08 6.75
N LEU A 152 -20.57 -11.04 6.42
CA LEU A 152 -19.81 -10.28 7.42
C LEU A 152 -20.74 -9.75 8.52
N VAL A 153 -21.87 -9.12 8.14
CA VAL A 153 -22.84 -8.57 9.09
C VAL A 153 -23.45 -9.64 9.99
N ARG A 154 -23.82 -10.80 9.43
CA ARG A 154 -24.30 -11.95 10.21
C ARG A 154 -23.26 -12.47 11.22
N HIS A 155 -21.98 -12.26 10.93
CA HIS A 155 -20.86 -12.64 11.78
C HIS A 155 -20.30 -11.49 12.64
N GLY A 156 -21.13 -10.48 12.95
CA GLY A 156 -20.83 -9.46 13.96
C GLY A 156 -20.09 -8.23 13.45
N TYR A 157 -19.80 -8.15 12.15
CA TYR A 157 -19.19 -6.96 11.57
C TYR A 157 -20.22 -5.86 11.32
N ALA A 158 -19.85 -4.61 11.60
CA ALA A 158 -20.65 -3.43 11.30
C ALA A 158 -19.92 -2.52 10.29
N GLU A 159 -20.63 -2.01 9.28
CA GLU A 159 -20.06 -1.06 8.32
C GLU A 159 -19.65 0.23 9.03
N GLU A 160 -18.43 0.72 8.79
CA GLU A 160 -17.88 1.90 9.49
C GLU A 160 -18.44 3.22 8.95
N VAL A 161 -18.62 3.31 7.62
CA VAL A 161 -19.14 4.51 6.94
C VAL A 161 -19.94 4.09 5.71
N GLU A 162 -21.22 4.45 5.68
CA GLU A 162 -22.02 4.37 4.47
C GLU A 162 -21.66 5.54 3.54
N PHE A 163 -21.15 5.24 2.34
CA PHE A 163 -20.89 6.27 1.34
C PHE A 163 -22.19 6.69 0.65
N GLU A 164 -22.46 7.98 0.60
CA GLU A 164 -23.55 8.51 -0.20
C GLU A 164 -23.20 8.45 -1.70
N THR A 165 -24.13 7.93 -2.49
CA THR A 165 -23.93 7.67 -3.92
C THR A 165 -24.98 8.40 -4.75
N ILE A 166 -24.67 8.65 -6.02
CA ILE A 166 -25.64 9.14 -6.99
C ILE A 166 -25.48 8.35 -8.28
N LEU A 167 -26.59 7.99 -8.94
CA LEU A 167 -26.53 7.25 -10.22
C LEU A 167 -25.83 5.87 -10.14
N GLY A 168 -25.76 5.24 -8.97
CA GLY A 168 -25.13 3.93 -8.80
C GLY A 168 -23.61 3.95 -8.98
N ASP A 169 -22.99 5.12 -8.78
CA ASP A 169 -21.60 5.41 -9.06
C ASP A 169 -20.60 4.87 -8.03
N TRP A 170 -21.01 4.01 -7.09
CA TRP A 170 -20.07 3.46 -6.10
C TRP A 170 -19.11 2.44 -6.72
N LYS A 171 -19.58 1.60 -7.66
CA LYS A 171 -18.81 0.47 -8.19
C LYS A 171 -17.47 0.85 -8.83
N TRP A 172 -17.41 2.04 -9.42
CA TRP A 172 -16.20 2.55 -10.08
C TRP A 172 -15.46 3.64 -9.28
N ARG A 173 -16.14 4.40 -8.39
CA ARG A 173 -15.53 5.46 -7.57
C ARG A 173 -14.88 4.90 -6.32
N GLN A 174 -15.52 3.88 -5.76
CA GLN A 174 -14.99 3.10 -4.67
C GLN A 174 -14.40 1.79 -5.21
N HIS A 175 -13.59 1.16 -4.38
CA HIS A 175 -12.97 -0.14 -4.67
C HIS A 175 -13.09 -1.12 -3.50
N HIS A 176 -13.51 -0.62 -2.33
CA HIS A 176 -13.79 -1.41 -1.13
C HIS A 176 -14.83 -0.73 -0.23
N ARG A 177 -15.30 -1.50 0.75
CA ARG A 177 -16.02 -1.03 1.94
C ARG A 177 -15.33 -1.54 3.19
N THR A 178 -15.46 -0.78 4.28
CA THR A 178 -14.79 -1.09 5.55
C THR A 178 -15.82 -1.47 6.59
N TYR A 179 -15.59 -2.62 7.21
CA TYR A 179 -16.38 -3.19 8.27
C TYR A 179 -15.52 -3.35 9.52
N ASN A 180 -16.06 -3.04 10.68
CA ASN A 180 -15.41 -3.21 11.97
C ASN A 180 -16.17 -4.23 12.81
N HIS A 181 -15.46 -5.19 13.38
CA HIS A 181 -16.05 -6.07 14.37
C HIS A 181 -15.82 -5.48 15.77
N PRO A 182 -16.86 -5.06 16.51
CA PRO A 182 -16.72 -4.32 17.76
C PRO A 182 -16.04 -5.15 18.87
N ASP A 183 -16.36 -6.44 18.97
CA ASP A 183 -15.83 -7.28 20.05
C ASP A 183 -14.36 -7.70 19.86
N VAL A 184 -13.97 -8.10 18.64
CA VAL A 184 -12.56 -8.46 18.35
C VAL A 184 -11.69 -7.26 17.97
N ASN A 185 -12.30 -6.09 17.73
CA ASN A 185 -11.62 -4.85 17.33
C ASN A 185 -10.71 -5.01 16.10
N ILE A 186 -11.23 -5.71 15.08
CA ILE A 186 -10.57 -5.94 13.80
C ILE A 186 -11.38 -5.30 12.68
N LYS A 187 -10.67 -4.63 11.77
CA LYS A 187 -11.23 -4.05 10.56
C LYS A 187 -11.06 -5.01 9.39
N ALA A 188 -12.15 -5.25 8.67
CA ALA A 188 -12.19 -5.98 7.42
C ALA A 188 -12.51 -4.99 6.28
N GLU A 189 -11.63 -4.89 5.30
CA GLU A 189 -11.88 -4.18 4.05
C GLU A 189 -12.23 -5.20 2.97
N ILE A 190 -13.48 -5.17 2.52
CA ILE A 190 -13.96 -6.00 1.42
C ILE A 190 -13.84 -5.23 0.11
N HIS A 191 -12.96 -5.71 -0.76
CA HIS A 191 -12.65 -5.12 -2.06
C HIS A 191 -13.43 -5.84 -3.17
N TRP A 192 -13.77 -5.11 -4.23
CA TRP A 192 -14.20 -5.68 -5.52
C TRP A 192 -13.29 -5.25 -6.67
N ARG A 193 -12.29 -4.42 -6.37
CA ARG A 193 -11.25 -3.92 -7.26
C ARG A 193 -9.95 -3.76 -6.47
N LEU A 194 -8.80 -4.01 -7.10
CA LEU A 194 -7.50 -3.82 -6.45
C LEU A 194 -7.18 -2.33 -6.28
N ASN A 195 -7.60 -1.51 -7.24
CA ASN A 195 -7.31 -0.09 -7.30
C ASN A 195 -8.56 0.74 -7.68
N PRO A 196 -8.67 1.99 -7.19
CA PRO A 196 -9.73 2.91 -7.58
C PRO A 196 -9.66 3.25 -9.07
N ALA A 197 -10.79 3.63 -9.69
CA ALA A 197 -10.77 4.17 -11.05
C ALA A 197 -9.86 5.41 -11.14
N PRO A 198 -9.28 5.69 -12.32
CA PRO A 198 -9.41 4.99 -13.60
C PRO A 198 -8.34 3.89 -13.82
N SER A 199 -7.80 3.31 -12.75
CA SER A 199 -6.83 2.22 -12.86
C SER A 199 -7.39 1.04 -13.67
N ARG A 200 -6.53 0.45 -14.50
CA ARG A 200 -6.78 -0.86 -15.12
C ARG A 200 -6.20 -1.92 -14.20
N GLU A 201 -6.78 -3.11 -14.18
CA GLU A 201 -6.35 -4.22 -13.32
C GLU A 201 -6.86 -5.56 -13.88
N PRO A 202 -6.23 -6.69 -13.48
CA PRO A 202 -6.75 -8.00 -13.83
C PRO A 202 -8.15 -8.24 -13.27
N GLY A 203 -8.98 -8.98 -14.00
CA GLY A 203 -10.27 -9.43 -13.50
C GLY A 203 -10.09 -10.44 -12.35
N PHE A 204 -11.09 -10.54 -11.46
CA PHE A 204 -11.03 -11.49 -10.34
C PHE A 204 -10.74 -12.93 -10.79
N GLY A 205 -11.36 -13.39 -11.89
CA GLY A 205 -11.13 -14.73 -12.43
C GLY A 205 -9.67 -14.99 -12.80
N GLU A 206 -9.02 -14.02 -13.46
CA GLU A 206 -7.60 -14.11 -13.81
C GLU A 206 -6.70 -14.19 -12.57
N LEU A 207 -7.01 -13.39 -11.54
CA LEU A 207 -6.31 -13.42 -10.25
C LEU A 207 -6.51 -14.76 -9.54
N TRP A 208 -7.73 -15.31 -9.60
CA TRP A 208 -8.11 -16.55 -8.95
C TRP A 208 -7.44 -17.78 -9.58
N GLU A 209 -7.27 -17.78 -10.90
CA GLU A 209 -6.54 -18.83 -11.62
C GLU A 209 -5.06 -18.86 -11.21
N ARG A 210 -4.44 -17.70 -10.99
CA ARG A 210 -3.02 -17.56 -10.62
C ARG A 210 -2.78 -17.43 -9.11
N LYS A 211 -3.81 -17.68 -8.28
CA LYS A 211 -3.72 -17.53 -6.83
C LYS A 211 -2.70 -18.50 -6.22
N ARG A 212 -2.20 -18.12 -5.06
CA ARG A 212 -1.46 -19.01 -4.14
C ARG A 212 -2.32 -19.32 -2.93
N THR A 213 -2.04 -20.43 -2.27
CA THR A 213 -2.71 -20.87 -1.03
C THR A 213 -1.68 -20.89 0.10
N SER A 214 -2.07 -20.45 1.29
CA SER A 214 -1.19 -20.41 2.46
C SER A 214 -1.45 -21.59 3.39
N ASP A 215 -0.74 -22.69 3.21
CA ASP A 215 -0.90 -23.89 4.04
C ASP A 215 -0.60 -23.61 5.53
N ALA A 216 0.29 -22.67 5.82
CA ALA A 216 0.67 -22.31 7.19
C ALA A 216 -0.42 -21.58 7.97
N LEU A 217 -1.35 -20.89 7.29
CA LEU A 217 -2.42 -20.13 7.94
C LEU A 217 -3.79 -20.79 7.77
N GLY A 218 -3.97 -21.66 6.77
CA GLY A 218 -5.21 -22.40 6.53
C GLY A 218 -5.46 -22.66 5.05
N SER A 219 -6.10 -23.78 4.72
CA SER A 219 -6.33 -24.21 3.33
C SER A 219 -7.24 -23.27 2.52
N ASN A 220 -8.07 -22.48 3.19
CA ASN A 220 -8.98 -21.51 2.58
C ASN A 220 -8.37 -20.11 2.43
N ILE A 221 -7.12 -19.92 2.88
CA ILE A 221 -6.44 -18.63 2.78
C ILE A 221 -5.71 -18.57 1.43
N HIS A 222 -6.39 -17.92 0.48
CA HIS A 222 -5.85 -17.66 -0.84
C HIS A 222 -5.37 -16.21 -0.98
N TYR A 223 -4.34 -15.99 -1.79
CA TYR A 223 -3.75 -14.68 -2.02
C TYR A 223 -3.15 -14.58 -3.41
N LEU A 224 -2.73 -13.37 -3.80
CA LEU A 224 -2.24 -13.08 -5.14
C LEU A 224 -0.99 -13.92 -5.51
N GLY A 225 -0.94 -14.34 -6.78
CA GLY A 225 0.28 -14.84 -7.44
C GLY A 225 1.41 -13.81 -7.36
N ALA A 226 2.65 -14.24 -7.54
CA ALA A 226 3.82 -13.39 -7.27
C ALA A 226 3.85 -12.12 -8.15
N GLU A 227 3.54 -12.25 -9.45
CA GLU A 227 3.57 -11.14 -10.39
C GLU A 227 2.37 -10.19 -10.22
N ASP A 228 1.17 -10.75 -9.96
CA ASP A 228 -0.02 -9.94 -9.63
C ASP A 228 0.17 -9.20 -8.29
N LEU A 229 0.81 -9.85 -7.30
CA LEU A 229 1.16 -9.23 -6.04
C LEU A 229 2.16 -8.08 -6.23
N PHE A 230 3.17 -8.24 -7.10
CA PHE A 230 4.09 -7.15 -7.41
C PHE A 230 3.34 -5.95 -8.00
N LEU A 231 2.48 -6.19 -8.99
CA LEU A 231 1.67 -5.14 -9.62
C LEU A 231 0.82 -4.41 -8.57
N PHE A 232 0.13 -5.17 -7.71
CA PHE A 232 -0.68 -4.62 -6.61
C PHE A 232 0.15 -3.77 -5.64
N LEU A 233 1.29 -4.30 -5.15
CA LEU A 233 2.15 -3.60 -4.21
C LEU A 233 2.77 -2.34 -4.83
N ALA A 234 3.18 -2.40 -6.09
CA ALA A 234 3.73 -1.25 -6.83
C ALA A 234 2.69 -0.14 -7.01
N ALA A 235 1.48 -0.49 -7.45
CA ALA A 235 0.37 0.45 -7.59
C ALA A 235 -0.02 1.07 -6.23
N HIS A 236 -0.14 0.24 -5.19
CA HIS A 236 -0.49 0.68 -3.84
C HIS A 236 0.58 1.63 -3.26
N GLY A 237 1.85 1.23 -3.29
CA GLY A 237 2.96 2.04 -2.82
C GLY A 237 3.06 3.38 -3.54
N ALA A 238 2.93 3.37 -4.87
CA ALA A 238 2.91 4.58 -5.67
C ALA A 238 1.74 5.49 -5.30
N ARG A 239 0.52 4.97 -5.17
CA ARG A 239 -0.66 5.76 -4.75
C ARG A 239 -0.47 6.40 -3.36
N HIS A 240 0.24 5.75 -2.46
CA HIS A 240 0.52 6.30 -1.13
C HIS A 240 1.88 7.03 -1.04
N GLY A 241 2.45 7.37 -2.20
CA GLY A 241 3.67 8.15 -2.32
C GLY A 241 4.91 7.50 -1.71
N TRP A 242 4.92 6.19 -1.46
CA TRP A 242 6.03 5.51 -0.78
C TRP A 242 6.41 6.12 0.58
N SER A 243 5.46 6.81 1.25
CA SER A 243 5.64 7.40 2.59
C SER A 243 6.04 6.42 3.70
N ARG A 244 5.93 5.10 3.48
CA ARG A 244 6.36 4.06 4.44
C ARG A 244 7.31 3.06 3.77
N LEU A 245 8.50 2.88 4.35
CA LEU A 245 9.49 1.93 3.82
C LEU A 245 9.02 0.47 3.86
N ARG A 246 8.07 0.10 4.73
CA ARG A 246 7.48 -1.26 4.73
C ARG A 246 6.97 -1.68 3.35
N TRP A 247 6.43 -0.77 2.53
CA TRP A 247 5.97 -1.13 1.18
C TRP A 247 7.13 -1.51 0.25
N LEU A 248 8.26 -0.79 0.33
CA LEU A 248 9.46 -1.16 -0.43
C LEU A 248 10.10 -2.43 0.12
N LEU A 249 9.99 -2.66 1.43
CA LEU A 249 10.46 -3.89 2.05
C LEU A 249 9.64 -5.10 1.57
N ASP A 250 8.32 -4.99 1.47
CA ASP A 250 7.46 -6.04 0.89
C ASP A 250 7.88 -6.34 -0.57
N ILE A 251 8.17 -5.31 -1.37
CA ILE A 251 8.70 -5.48 -2.74
C ILE A 251 10.05 -6.20 -2.73
N LYS A 252 10.98 -5.79 -1.86
CA LYS A 252 12.29 -6.46 -1.73
C LYS A 252 12.13 -7.94 -1.38
N GLN A 253 11.30 -8.27 -0.40
CA GLN A 253 11.05 -9.65 0.01
C GLN A 253 10.43 -10.47 -1.12
N LEU A 254 9.51 -9.89 -1.89
CA LEU A 254 8.96 -10.54 -3.08
C LEU A 254 10.02 -10.78 -4.16
N LEU A 255 10.89 -9.81 -4.43
CA LEU A 255 11.96 -9.94 -5.43
C LEU A 255 13.00 -11.00 -5.04
N LEU A 256 13.25 -11.20 -3.75
CA LEU A 256 14.11 -12.30 -3.25
C LEU A 256 13.56 -13.68 -3.62
N GLN A 257 12.23 -13.81 -3.82
CA GLN A 257 11.57 -15.04 -4.28
C GLN A 257 11.66 -15.25 -5.80
N ARG A 258 12.28 -14.30 -6.54
CA ARG A 258 12.52 -14.37 -7.99
C ARG A 258 11.23 -14.61 -8.82
N PRO A 259 10.26 -13.68 -8.79
CA PRO A 259 9.12 -13.74 -9.70
C PRO A 259 9.57 -13.77 -11.17
N ASP A 260 8.74 -14.32 -12.06
CA ASP A 260 9.08 -14.42 -13.48
C ASP A 260 9.10 -13.03 -14.14
N GLY A 261 10.29 -12.56 -14.48
CA GLY A 261 10.49 -11.20 -15.01
C GLY A 261 9.76 -10.96 -16.33
N GLY A 262 9.61 -11.99 -17.18
CA GLY A 262 8.89 -11.89 -18.45
C GLY A 262 7.39 -11.70 -18.26
N THR A 263 6.77 -12.49 -17.39
CA THR A 263 5.36 -12.42 -17.01
C THR A 263 5.06 -11.12 -16.30
N LEU A 264 5.89 -10.73 -15.34
CA LEU A 264 5.76 -9.45 -14.65
C LEU A 264 5.79 -8.27 -15.63
N THR A 265 6.76 -8.26 -16.54
CA THR A 265 6.86 -7.21 -17.57
C THR A 265 5.60 -7.16 -18.44
N ARG A 266 5.10 -8.30 -18.90
CA ARG A 266 3.84 -8.36 -19.69
C ARG A 266 2.65 -7.81 -18.92
N LEU A 267 2.47 -8.20 -17.65
CA LEU A 267 1.36 -7.71 -16.82
C LEU A 267 1.44 -6.20 -16.62
N LEU A 268 2.62 -5.68 -16.27
CA LEU A 268 2.82 -4.24 -16.07
C LEU A 268 2.52 -3.45 -17.35
N TYR A 269 2.95 -3.91 -18.53
CA TYR A 269 2.60 -3.26 -19.79
C TYR A 269 1.10 -3.35 -20.11
N HIS A 270 0.51 -4.53 -19.94
CA HIS A 270 -0.89 -4.77 -20.30
C HIS A 270 -1.85 -3.86 -19.52
N TYR A 271 -1.61 -3.68 -18.22
CA TYR A 271 -2.44 -2.84 -17.35
C TYR A 271 -1.93 -1.39 -17.20
N GLY A 272 -0.82 -1.02 -17.86
CA GLY A 272 -0.29 0.35 -17.89
C GLY A 272 0.41 0.79 -16.60
N TYR A 273 1.08 -0.14 -15.91
CA TYR A 273 1.90 0.09 -14.72
C TYR A 273 3.41 -0.04 -14.99
N ASP A 274 3.85 -0.02 -16.24
CA ASP A 274 5.27 -0.08 -16.62
C ASP A 274 6.12 1.01 -15.95
N ASP A 275 5.64 2.26 -15.91
CA ASP A 275 6.37 3.35 -15.22
C ASP A 275 6.36 3.20 -13.69
N VAL A 276 5.25 2.74 -13.11
CA VAL A 276 5.07 2.55 -11.66
C VAL A 276 5.84 1.33 -11.16
N GLY A 277 5.86 0.26 -11.94
CA GLY A 277 6.68 -0.93 -11.70
C GLY A 277 8.16 -0.58 -11.78
N GLY A 278 8.57 0.17 -12.81
CA GLY A 278 9.93 0.71 -12.89
C GLY A 278 10.31 1.59 -11.69
N GLN A 279 9.39 2.45 -11.24
CA GLN A 279 9.58 3.25 -10.02
C GLN A 279 9.80 2.36 -8.78
N ALA A 280 8.98 1.33 -8.58
CA ALA A 280 9.09 0.42 -7.45
C ALA A 280 10.43 -0.35 -7.46
N LEU A 281 10.85 -0.85 -8.64
CA LEU A 281 12.13 -1.53 -8.81
C LEU A 281 13.31 -0.60 -8.49
N LEU A 282 13.30 0.63 -9.03
CA LEU A 282 14.33 1.64 -8.75
C LEU A 282 14.44 1.94 -7.26
N LEU A 283 13.33 2.25 -6.60
CA LEU A 283 13.32 2.57 -5.17
C LEU A 283 13.79 1.39 -4.32
N ALA A 284 13.34 0.16 -4.62
CA ALA A 284 13.73 -1.03 -3.88
C ALA A 284 15.23 -1.36 -4.08
N ALA A 285 15.73 -1.24 -5.31
CA ALA A 285 17.14 -1.48 -5.64
C ALA A 285 18.05 -0.42 -5.00
N GLU A 286 17.73 0.86 -5.14
CA GLU A 286 18.60 1.94 -4.66
C GLU A 286 18.58 2.07 -3.14
N LEU A 287 17.39 2.04 -2.53
CA LEU A 287 17.22 2.31 -1.09
C LEU A 287 17.44 1.07 -0.22
N LEU A 288 17.05 -0.12 -0.69
CA LEU A 288 17.08 -1.35 0.12
C LEU A 288 17.99 -2.45 -0.45
N LYS A 289 18.71 -2.14 -1.54
CA LYS A 289 19.60 -3.07 -2.25
C LYS A 289 18.87 -4.38 -2.63
N ALA A 290 17.60 -4.25 -3.03
CA ALA A 290 16.83 -5.39 -3.50
C ALA A 290 17.44 -5.97 -4.78
N PRO A 291 17.51 -7.31 -4.91
CA PRO A 291 17.96 -7.92 -6.16
C PRO A 291 16.91 -7.68 -7.25
N VAL A 292 17.34 -7.22 -8.41
CA VAL A 292 16.46 -7.04 -9.56
C VAL A 292 16.95 -7.93 -10.69
N ASP A 293 16.04 -8.72 -11.27
CA ASP A 293 16.32 -9.53 -12.45
C ASP A 293 16.79 -8.61 -13.60
N PRO A 294 17.91 -8.92 -14.29
CA PRO A 294 18.37 -8.15 -15.45
C PRO A 294 17.29 -7.93 -16.52
N GLY A 295 16.36 -8.87 -16.72
CA GLY A 295 15.23 -8.74 -17.63
C GLY A 295 14.25 -7.61 -17.28
N LEU A 296 14.24 -7.14 -16.03
CA LEU A 296 13.41 -6.02 -15.57
C LEU A 296 14.10 -4.66 -15.68
N SER A 297 15.40 -4.61 -15.99
CA SER A 297 16.21 -3.38 -16.11
C SER A 297 15.59 -2.32 -17.01
N ARG A 298 15.00 -2.73 -18.15
CA ARG A 298 14.33 -1.83 -19.10
C ARG A 298 13.21 -1.01 -18.46
N LEU A 299 12.51 -1.54 -17.44
CA LEU A 299 11.47 -0.80 -16.71
C LEU A 299 12.08 0.31 -15.85
N MET A 300 13.23 0.06 -15.24
CA MET A 300 13.99 1.03 -14.42
C MET A 300 14.63 2.13 -15.27
N GLU A 301 14.92 1.86 -16.54
CA GLU A 301 15.52 2.84 -17.46
C GLU A 301 14.53 3.88 -17.99
N ARG A 302 13.23 3.67 -17.77
CA ARG A 302 12.20 4.56 -18.29
C ARG A 302 12.30 5.96 -17.67
N PRO A 303 12.31 7.04 -18.48
CA PRO A 303 12.43 8.40 -17.97
C PRO A 303 11.35 8.76 -16.94
N LYS A 304 10.11 8.30 -17.17
CA LYS A 304 9.01 8.55 -16.24
C LYS A 304 9.13 7.75 -14.94
N ALA A 305 9.57 6.49 -14.99
CA ALA A 305 9.85 5.70 -13.79
C ALA A 305 10.88 6.39 -12.88
N ARG A 306 12.00 6.86 -13.47
CA ARG A 306 13.04 7.61 -12.75
C ARG A 306 12.53 8.91 -12.14
N ARG A 307 11.77 9.70 -12.92
CA ARG A 307 11.13 10.91 -12.42
C ARG A 307 10.20 10.63 -11.25
N LEU A 308 9.37 9.59 -11.35
CA LEU A 308 8.46 9.19 -10.28
C LEU A 308 9.22 8.74 -9.03
N ALA A 309 10.33 8.01 -9.18
CA ALA A 309 11.18 7.62 -8.06
C ALA A 309 11.76 8.85 -7.35
N GLN A 310 12.25 9.84 -8.11
CA GLN A 310 12.73 11.10 -7.55
C GLN A 310 11.63 11.89 -6.83
N LEU A 311 10.41 11.95 -7.39
CA LEU A 311 9.28 12.60 -6.72
C LEU A 311 8.88 11.87 -5.42
N ALA A 312 8.98 10.54 -5.39
CA ALA A 312 8.66 9.76 -4.20
C ALA A 312 9.61 10.06 -3.01
N MET A 313 10.85 10.47 -3.29
CA MET A 313 11.81 10.85 -2.25
C MET A 313 11.30 11.98 -1.35
N PHE A 314 10.46 12.88 -1.88
CA PHE A 314 9.77 13.91 -1.10
C PHE A 314 9.04 13.33 0.13
N TYR A 315 8.45 12.14 0.00
CA TYR A 315 7.73 11.45 1.06
C TYR A 315 8.63 10.49 1.83
N VAL A 316 9.54 9.77 1.17
CA VAL A 316 10.45 8.84 1.85
C VAL A 316 11.28 9.56 2.92
N GLY A 317 11.81 10.74 2.59
CA GLY A 317 12.61 11.55 3.51
C GLY A 317 11.82 12.30 4.59
N ARG A 318 10.49 12.17 4.64
CA ARG A 318 9.65 12.94 5.56
C ARG A 318 8.61 12.06 6.25
N MET A 319 8.35 12.31 7.53
CA MET A 319 7.27 11.63 8.24
C MET A 319 5.87 12.17 7.89
N VAL A 320 5.45 11.98 6.63
CA VAL A 320 4.16 12.43 6.13
C VAL A 320 3.12 11.34 6.29
N ASN A 321 1.96 11.67 6.88
CA ASN A 321 0.80 10.79 6.87
C ASN A 321 -0.26 11.28 5.88
N LEU A 322 -0.28 10.71 4.68
CA LEU A 322 -1.22 11.10 3.62
C LEU A 322 -2.69 10.72 3.90
N HIS A 323 -2.97 9.95 4.96
CA HIS A 323 -4.32 9.45 5.26
C HIS A 323 -5.08 10.32 6.27
N ASN A 324 -4.43 11.32 6.88
CA ASN A 324 -5.04 12.16 7.91
C ASN A 324 -5.05 13.63 7.43
N PRO A 325 -6.10 14.10 6.74
CA PRO A 325 -6.26 15.52 6.44
C PRO A 325 -6.54 16.34 7.72
N PRO A 326 -6.24 17.65 7.73
CA PRO A 326 -5.64 18.42 6.64
C PRO A 326 -4.14 18.15 6.48
N LEU A 327 -3.69 18.02 5.23
CA LEU A 327 -2.26 17.88 4.92
C LEU A 327 -1.56 19.24 4.99
N PRO A 328 -0.26 19.30 5.37
CA PRO A 328 0.51 20.54 5.25
C PRO A 328 0.49 21.06 3.80
N PRO A 329 0.41 22.39 3.55
CA PRO A 329 0.21 22.93 2.20
C PRO A 329 1.25 22.48 1.16
N ILE A 330 2.51 22.33 1.57
CA ILE A 330 3.58 21.83 0.69
C ILE A 330 3.38 20.36 0.32
N VAL A 331 2.91 19.53 1.26
CA VAL A 331 2.59 18.12 1.04
C VAL A 331 1.38 18.01 0.13
N GLU A 332 0.33 18.79 0.38
CA GLU A 332 -0.88 18.77 -0.44
C GLU A 332 -0.57 19.17 -1.89
N ARG A 333 0.21 20.25 -2.10
CA ARG A 333 0.64 20.69 -3.43
C ARG A 333 1.43 19.61 -4.15
N HIS A 334 2.38 18.98 -3.46
CA HIS A 334 3.18 17.90 -4.02
C HIS A 334 2.31 16.68 -4.37
N TYR A 335 1.37 16.31 -3.49
CA TYR A 335 0.44 15.20 -3.71
C TYR A 335 -0.48 15.42 -4.90
N ARG A 336 -1.03 16.64 -5.05
CA ARG A 336 -1.86 17.02 -6.21
C ARG A 336 -1.13 16.91 -7.55
N TYR A 337 0.18 17.13 -7.54
CA TYR A 337 1.03 16.97 -8.72
C TYR A 337 1.41 15.50 -8.98
N TYR A 338 1.76 14.79 -7.91
CA TYR A 338 2.26 13.43 -7.97
C TYR A 338 1.17 12.40 -8.33
N GLN A 339 -0.05 12.54 -7.81
CA GLN A 339 -1.16 11.58 -8.06
C GLN A 339 -1.52 11.41 -9.55
N PRO A 340 -1.71 12.47 -10.35
CA PRO A 340 -1.92 12.29 -11.78
C PRO A 340 -0.67 11.75 -12.48
N ALA A 341 0.53 12.08 -12.00
CA ALA A 341 1.78 11.70 -12.64
C ALA A 341 2.04 10.18 -12.64
N ILE A 342 1.52 9.44 -11.65
CA ILE A 342 1.65 7.97 -11.61
C ILE A 342 0.75 7.26 -12.62
N LEU A 343 -0.26 7.94 -13.19
CA LEU A 343 -1.18 7.37 -14.18
C LEU A 343 -0.60 7.41 -15.61
N SER A 344 -1.09 6.54 -16.49
CA SER A 344 -0.84 6.67 -17.94
C SER A 344 -1.58 7.88 -18.53
N ARG A 345 -1.19 8.37 -19.72
CA ARG A 345 -1.84 9.54 -20.35
C ARG A 345 -3.35 9.35 -20.58
N GLY A 346 -3.76 8.14 -20.98
CA GLY A 346 -5.17 7.80 -21.12
C GLY A 346 -5.92 7.82 -19.78
N GLN A 347 -5.31 7.28 -18.73
CA GLN A 347 -5.86 7.33 -17.37
C GLN A 347 -5.89 8.74 -16.79
N GLN A 348 -4.92 9.60 -17.10
CA GLN A 348 -4.94 11.02 -16.72
C GLN A 348 -6.14 11.73 -17.36
N LEU A 349 -6.43 11.46 -18.64
CA LEU A 349 -7.62 11.99 -19.31
C LEU A 349 -8.90 11.48 -18.64
N LEU A 350 -9.02 10.17 -18.37
CA LEU A 350 -10.17 9.61 -17.66
C LEU A 350 -10.33 10.18 -16.25
N TYR A 351 -9.22 10.38 -15.53
CA TYR A 351 -9.22 11.00 -14.21
C TYR A 351 -9.74 12.43 -14.28
N ALA A 352 -9.28 13.22 -15.26
CA ALA A 352 -9.77 14.57 -15.50
C ALA A 352 -11.25 14.60 -15.90
N LEU A 353 -11.69 13.69 -16.77
CA LEU A 353 -13.10 13.55 -17.14
C LEU A 353 -13.98 13.09 -15.97
N GLY A 354 -13.45 12.29 -15.05
CA GLY A 354 -14.14 11.86 -13.83
C GLY A 354 -14.56 13.01 -12.91
N PHE A 355 -13.92 14.19 -13.03
CA PHE A 355 -14.36 15.41 -12.35
C PHE A 355 -15.75 15.87 -12.81
N LEU A 356 -16.07 15.65 -14.09
CA LEU A 356 -17.38 16.00 -14.68
C LEU A 356 -18.49 15.04 -14.24
N TYR A 357 -18.15 13.89 -13.67
CA TYR A 357 -19.16 12.98 -13.16
C TYR A 357 -19.76 13.53 -11.85
N PRO A 358 -21.10 13.54 -11.70
CA PRO A 358 -21.79 14.06 -10.51
C PRO A 358 -21.40 13.37 -9.20
N TYR A 359 -21.44 14.09 -8.09
CA TYR A 359 -21.29 13.55 -6.73
C TYR A 359 -22.58 13.70 -5.95
N ALA A 360 -22.78 12.91 -4.88
CA ALA A 360 -23.89 13.09 -3.95
C ALA A 360 -24.01 14.54 -3.43
N ALA A 361 -22.87 15.21 -3.23
CA ALA A 361 -22.81 16.63 -2.87
C ALA A 361 -23.51 17.56 -3.89
N ASP A 362 -23.54 17.21 -5.18
CA ASP A 362 -24.27 18.01 -6.19
C ASP A 362 -25.77 17.89 -6.02
N ALA A 363 -26.28 16.68 -5.74
CA ALA A 363 -27.69 16.49 -5.43
C ALA A 363 -28.11 17.11 -4.11
N LYS A 364 -27.19 17.24 -3.15
CA LYS A 364 -27.43 18.04 -1.93
C LYS A 364 -27.47 19.54 -2.21
N THR A 365 -26.62 20.03 -3.11
CA THR A 365 -26.56 21.46 -3.46
C THR A 365 -27.78 21.89 -4.25
N LEU A 366 -28.21 21.08 -5.22
CA LEU A 366 -29.40 21.33 -6.04
C LEU A 366 -30.17 20.02 -6.25
N PRO A 367 -31.16 19.71 -5.40
CA PRO A 367 -31.95 18.49 -5.54
C PRO A 367 -32.80 18.49 -6.82
N LEU A 368 -32.50 17.56 -7.72
CA LEU A 368 -33.28 17.30 -8.95
C LEU A 368 -34.06 15.98 -8.84
N PRO A 369 -35.26 15.88 -9.45
CA PRO A 369 -35.98 14.61 -9.58
C PRO A 369 -35.19 13.63 -10.45
N ARG A 370 -35.32 12.32 -10.21
CA ARG A 370 -34.53 11.26 -10.87
C ARG A 370 -34.43 11.38 -12.41
N PRO A 371 -35.51 11.70 -13.17
CA PRO A 371 -35.42 11.85 -14.62
C PRO A 371 -34.49 12.98 -15.10
N LEU A 372 -34.22 13.97 -14.24
CA LEU A 372 -33.38 15.12 -14.55
C LEU A 372 -31.93 14.97 -14.06
N HIS A 373 -31.55 13.83 -13.48
CA HIS A 373 -30.20 13.64 -12.96
C HIS A 373 -29.10 13.71 -14.03
N PHE A 374 -29.43 13.50 -15.31
CA PHE A 374 -28.48 13.73 -16.41
C PHE A 374 -28.01 15.20 -16.49
N LEU A 375 -28.80 16.16 -15.99
CA LEU A 375 -28.41 17.56 -15.96
C LEU A 375 -27.24 17.82 -15.01
N TYR A 376 -27.01 16.95 -14.00
CA TYR A 376 -25.87 17.13 -13.10
C TYR A 376 -24.53 17.07 -13.83
N PHE A 377 -24.41 16.36 -14.96
CA PHE A 377 -23.17 16.35 -15.75
C PHE A 377 -22.84 17.73 -16.29
N VAL A 378 -23.86 18.47 -16.75
CA VAL A 378 -23.71 19.84 -17.27
C VAL A 378 -23.58 20.84 -16.11
N LEU A 379 -24.33 20.64 -15.02
CA LEU A 379 -24.37 21.54 -13.88
C LEU A 379 -23.15 21.40 -12.95
N ARG A 380 -22.41 20.29 -13.00
CA ARG A 380 -21.31 19.96 -12.08
C ARG A 380 -20.29 21.10 -11.90
N PRO A 381 -19.74 21.73 -12.96
CA PRO A 381 -18.77 22.82 -12.78
C PRO A 381 -19.36 24.01 -12.02
N PHE A 382 -20.64 24.32 -12.25
CA PHE A 382 -21.37 25.41 -11.60
C PHE A 382 -21.66 25.09 -10.13
N LEU A 383 -22.16 23.89 -9.83
CA LEU A 383 -22.44 23.43 -8.46
C LEU A 383 -21.17 23.32 -7.62
N TRP A 384 -20.07 22.87 -8.21
CA TRP A 384 -18.76 22.85 -7.55
C TRP A 384 -18.28 24.27 -7.22
N THR A 385 -18.40 25.20 -8.16
CA THR A 385 -18.01 26.61 -7.96
C THR A 385 -18.88 27.28 -6.89
N TRP A 386 -20.20 27.04 -6.92
CA TRP A 386 -21.15 27.51 -5.91
C TRP A 386 -20.68 27.12 -4.50
N ARG A 387 -20.41 25.83 -4.25
CA ARG A 387 -19.94 25.36 -2.93
C ARG A 387 -18.61 25.98 -2.51
N LYS A 388 -17.70 26.23 -3.46
CA LYS A 388 -16.40 26.86 -3.16
C LYS A 388 -16.55 28.32 -2.75
N VAL A 389 -17.48 29.05 -3.37
CA VAL A 389 -17.75 30.47 -3.04
C VAL A 389 -18.43 30.61 -1.67
N LEU A 390 -19.35 29.70 -1.32
CA LEU A 390 -20.06 29.73 -0.04
C LEU A 390 -19.27 29.16 1.15
N GLY A 391 -18.07 28.63 0.94
CA GLY A 391 -17.27 28.01 2.02
C GLY A 391 -17.77 26.63 2.47
N GLU A 392 -18.81 26.09 1.84
CA GLU A 392 -19.40 24.76 2.11
C GLU A 392 -18.57 23.61 1.52
N GLY A 393 -17.44 23.92 0.87
CA GLY A 393 -16.58 22.97 0.17
C GLY A 393 -15.21 22.77 0.80
N LYS A 394 -15.14 22.48 2.10
CA LYS A 394 -13.94 21.91 2.74
C LYS A 394 -14.07 20.39 2.87
#